data_AF-A0A950JI65-F1
#
_entry.id   AF-A0A950JI65-F1
#
_cell.length_a   1.000
_cell.length_b   1.000
_cell.length_c   1.000
_cell.angle_alpha   90.00
_cell.angle_beta   90.00
_cell.angle_gamma   90.00
#
_symmetry.space_group_name_H-M   'P 1'
#
loop_
_entity.id
_entity.type
_entity.pdbx_description
1 polymer ?
#
loop_
_entity_poly.entity_id
_entity_poly.type
_entity_poly.pdbx_seq_one_letter_code
_entity_poly.pdbx_strand_id
1 'polypeptide(L)'
;KGKLITVSEASVKATIAGGEDVWSVAEGNGPVNALDLALRKDLGVYQKYIENLELRDYRVRVFQGGTDAVTRVLIEFGDGNGDTWSTVGVSGNIIDASFQALVDAITYRLLKVGVAAQ
;
A
#
# COMPACT_ATOMS: atom_id res chain seq x y z
N LYS A 1 -21.25 22.82 -19.16
CA LYS A 1 -21.62 21.95 -18.01
C LYS A 1 -20.32 21.55 -17.31
N GLY A 2 -20.16 21.88 -16.03
CA GLY A 2 -18.95 21.50 -15.27
C GLY A 2 -18.97 20.00 -14.97
N LYS A 3 -17.82 19.33 -15.11
CA LYS A 3 -17.64 17.93 -14.72
C LYS A 3 -17.30 17.90 -13.23
N LEU A 4 -18.10 17.20 -12.42
CA LEU A 4 -17.74 16.89 -11.03
C LEU A 4 -16.52 15.96 -11.06
N ILE A 5 -15.46 16.34 -10.34
CA ILE A 5 -14.26 15.52 -10.15
C ILE A 5 -14.25 15.11 -8.69
N THR A 6 -14.24 13.80 -8.44
CA THR A 6 -14.04 13.24 -7.11
C THR A 6 -12.58 12.85 -6.97
N VAL A 7 -11.92 13.36 -5.94
CA VAL A 7 -10.52 13.07 -5.62
C VAL A 7 -10.47 12.58 -4.18
N SER A 8 -9.64 11.56 -3.93
CA SER A 8 -9.27 11.16 -2.57
C SER A 8 -7.83 11.59 -2.31
N GLU A 9 -7.59 12.19 -1.16
CA GLU A 9 -6.23 12.51 -0.69
C GLU A 9 -5.88 11.59 0.47
N ALA A 10 -4.62 11.17 0.55
CA ALA A 10 -4.07 10.49 1.71
C ALA A 10 -2.75 11.12 2.12
N SER A 11 -2.54 11.21 3.44
CA SER A 11 -1.27 11.58 4.06
C SER A 11 -0.69 10.37 4.78
N VAL A 12 0.58 10.08 4.54
CA VAL A 12 1.33 8.97 5.16
C VAL A 12 2.54 9.56 5.87
N LYS A 13 2.65 9.24 7.16
CA LYS A 13 3.87 9.44 7.93
C LYS A 13 4.53 8.07 8.11
N ALA A 14 5.78 7.92 7.68
CA ALA A 14 6.53 6.68 7.84
C ALA A 14 7.90 6.97 8.47
N THR A 15 8.40 6.03 9.24
CA THR A 15 9.75 6.07 9.79
C THR A 15 10.61 5.12 8.96
N ILE A 16 11.62 5.66 8.28
CA ILE A 16 12.53 4.87 7.44
C ILE A 16 13.72 4.42 8.28
N ALA A 17 14.11 3.16 8.14
CA ALA A 17 15.24 2.60 8.88
C ALA A 17 16.53 3.41 8.63
N GLY A 18 17.20 3.82 9.71
CA GLY A 18 18.41 4.64 9.64
C GLY A 18 18.20 6.10 9.21
N GLY A 19 16.95 6.59 9.13
CA GLY A 19 16.61 7.94 8.66
C GLY A 19 15.65 8.72 9.57
N GLU A 20 15.16 9.83 9.04
CA GLU A 20 14.14 10.68 9.67
C GLU A 20 12.72 10.22 9.31
N ASP A 21 11.73 10.72 10.06
CA ASP A 21 10.34 10.57 9.70
C ASP A 21 10.04 11.29 8.37
N VAL A 22 9.48 10.56 7.41
CA VAL A 22 9.02 11.12 6.15
C VAL A 22 7.52 11.38 6.20
N TRP A 23 7.09 12.47 5.56
CA TRP A 23 5.68 12.82 5.40
C TRP A 23 5.35 12.98 3.93
N SER A 24 4.46 12.14 3.43
CA SER A 24 4.03 12.14 2.04
C SER A 24 2.54 12.35 1.91
N VAL A 25 2.14 13.15 0.92
CA VAL A 25 0.74 13.38 0.55
C VAL A 25 0.56 13.08 -0.93
N ALA A 26 -0.52 12.36 -1.27
CA ALA A 26 -0.89 12.08 -2.64
C ALA A 26 -2.41 12.07 -2.84
N GLU A 27 -2.81 12.44 -4.06
CA GLU A 27 -4.19 12.35 -4.54
C GLU A 27 -4.35 11.13 -5.45
N GLY A 28 -5.51 10.50 -5.41
CA GLY A 28 -5.84 9.33 -6.21
C GLY A 28 -7.33 9.21 -6.51
N ASN A 29 -7.66 8.23 -7.34
CA ASN A 29 -9.04 7.96 -7.79
C ASN A 29 -9.91 7.31 -6.69
N GLY A 30 -9.34 7.04 -5.51
CA GLY A 30 -9.99 6.44 -4.36
C GLY A 30 -9.02 6.39 -3.16
N PRO A 31 -9.52 6.13 -1.94
CA PRO A 31 -8.70 6.22 -0.72
C PRO A 31 -7.52 5.25 -0.72
N VAL A 32 -7.71 4.02 -1.17
CA VAL A 32 -6.63 3.02 -1.24
C VAL A 32 -5.58 3.40 -2.28
N ASN A 33 -5.99 3.95 -3.43
CA ASN A 33 -5.05 4.42 -4.44
C ASN A 33 -4.25 5.64 -3.96
N ALA A 34 -4.91 6.60 -3.31
CA ALA A 34 -4.23 7.75 -2.72
C ALA A 34 -3.22 7.31 -1.64
N LEU A 35 -3.61 6.33 -0.81
CA LEU A 35 -2.76 5.78 0.24
C LEU A 35 -1.52 5.06 -0.32
N ASP A 36 -1.70 4.22 -1.34
CA ASP A 36 -0.62 3.54 -2.04
C ASP A 36 0.35 4.52 -2.70
N LEU A 37 -0.17 5.54 -3.38
CA LEU A 37 0.65 6.60 -3.98
C LEU A 37 1.41 7.40 -2.92
N ALA A 38 0.76 7.77 -1.81
CA ALA A 38 1.39 8.50 -0.72
C ALA A 38 2.48 7.67 -0.04
N LEU A 39 2.22 6.38 0.21
CA LEU A 39 3.19 5.47 0.83
C LEU A 39 4.44 5.27 -0.04
N ARG A 40 4.28 5.14 -1.36
CA ARG A 40 5.39 4.91 -2.30
C ARG A 40 6.12 6.19 -2.72
N LYS A 41 5.66 7.37 -2.30
CA LYS A 41 6.17 8.65 -2.79
C LYS A 41 7.56 9.00 -2.27
N ASP A 42 7.85 8.68 -1.01
CA ASP A 42 9.09 9.10 -0.36
C ASP A 42 9.61 8.02 0.60
N LEU A 43 10.15 6.92 0.07
CA LEU A 43 10.81 5.88 0.87
C LEU A 43 12.33 6.08 0.98
N GLY A 44 12.84 7.27 0.63
CA GLY A 44 14.26 7.60 0.69
C GLY A 44 15.15 6.60 -0.07
N VAL A 45 16.13 6.02 0.62
CA VAL A 45 17.12 5.08 0.03
C VAL A 45 16.49 3.83 -0.59
N TYR A 46 15.24 3.52 -0.24
CA TYR A 46 14.52 2.35 -0.72
C TYR A 46 13.78 2.59 -2.04
N GLN A 47 13.64 3.84 -2.48
CA GLN A 47 12.81 4.21 -3.63
C GLN A 47 13.13 3.39 -4.88
N LYS A 48 14.43 3.28 -5.23
CA LYS A 48 14.92 2.57 -6.42
C LYS A 48 14.56 1.08 -6.48
N TYR A 49 14.25 0.45 -5.34
CA TYR A 49 13.91 -0.98 -5.30
C TYR A 49 12.42 -1.24 -5.55
N ILE A 50 11.61 -0.19 -5.49
CA ILE A 50 10.15 -0.27 -5.60
C ILE A 50 9.55 0.51 -6.78
N GLU A 51 10.39 1.17 -7.60
CA GLU A 51 9.95 1.96 -8.76
C GLU A 51 9.07 1.16 -9.74
N ASN A 52 9.37 -0.13 -9.91
CA ASN A 52 8.66 -1.00 -10.84
C ASN A 52 7.57 -1.85 -10.16
N LEU A 53 7.12 -1.48 -8.95
CA LEU A 53 6.01 -2.16 -8.29
C LEU A 53 4.68 -1.77 -8.93
N GLU A 54 3.91 -2.80 -9.29
CA GLU A 54 2.57 -2.65 -9.83
C GLU A 54 1.57 -3.41 -8.97
N LEU A 55 0.52 -2.73 -8.53
CA LEU A 55 -0.65 -3.36 -7.96
C LEU A 55 -1.48 -3.96 -9.10
N ARG A 56 -1.54 -5.29 -9.17
CA ARG A 56 -2.18 -6.04 -10.26
C ARG A 56 -3.61 -6.46 -9.96
N ASP A 57 -3.91 -6.81 -8.71
CA ASP A 57 -5.25 -7.15 -8.29
C ASP A 57 -5.52 -6.74 -6.83
N TYR A 58 -6.78 -6.43 -6.54
CA TYR A 58 -7.25 -6.01 -5.21
C TYR A 58 -8.58 -6.67 -4.90
N ARG A 59 -8.58 -7.56 -3.91
CA ARG A 59 -9.77 -8.35 -3.53
C ARG A 59 -10.08 -8.18 -2.06
N VAL A 60 -11.34 -7.83 -1.79
CA VAL A 60 -11.86 -7.68 -0.42
C VAL A 60 -12.80 -8.84 -0.12
N ARG A 61 -12.63 -9.44 1.06
CA ARG A 61 -13.57 -10.40 1.63
C ARG A 61 -13.94 -9.97 3.03
N VAL A 62 -15.24 -9.83 3.30
CA VAL A 62 -15.75 -9.54 4.63
C VAL A 62 -16.22 -10.85 5.25
N PHE A 63 -15.73 -11.17 6.45
CA PHE A 63 -16.03 -12.38 7.17
C PHE A 63 -16.84 -12.06 8.43
N GLN A 64 -18.02 -12.70 8.54
CA GLN A 64 -18.94 -12.71 9.71
C GLN A 64 -19.45 -11.34 10.20
N GLY A 65 -20.55 -11.36 10.97
CA GLY A 65 -20.86 -10.41 12.06
C GLY A 65 -21.45 -9.05 11.70
N GLY A 66 -22.34 -8.53 12.56
CA GLY A 66 -22.86 -7.15 12.50
C GLY A 66 -21.77 -6.12 12.81
N THR A 67 -21.62 -5.71 14.07
CA THR A 67 -20.62 -4.70 14.47
C THR A 67 -19.19 -5.23 14.49
N ASP A 68 -19.01 -6.55 14.55
CA ASP A 68 -17.69 -7.20 14.72
C ASP A 68 -17.15 -7.78 13.41
N ALA A 69 -17.63 -7.28 12.27
CA ALA A 69 -17.21 -7.77 10.97
C ALA A 69 -15.72 -7.56 10.74
N VAL A 70 -15.05 -8.61 10.26
CA VAL A 70 -13.62 -8.53 9.93
C VAL A 70 -13.45 -8.48 8.43
N THR A 71 -12.69 -7.51 7.96
CA THR A 71 -12.35 -7.34 6.54
C THR A 71 -10.97 -7.92 6.27
N ARG A 72 -10.87 -8.79 5.26
CA ARG A 72 -9.63 -9.29 4.69
C ARG A 72 -9.42 -8.65 3.33
N VAL A 73 -8.27 -8.01 3.15
CA VAL A 73 -7.83 -7.43 1.88
C VAL A 73 -6.67 -8.26 1.37
N LEU A 74 -6.77 -8.77 0.15
CA LEU A 74 -5.70 -9.44 -0.57
C LEU A 74 -5.29 -8.57 -1.74
N ILE A 75 -4.00 -8.23 -1.81
CA ILE A 75 -3.42 -7.45 -2.90
C ILE A 75 -2.40 -8.31 -3.62
N GLU A 76 -2.52 -8.38 -4.94
CA GLU A 76 -1.52 -9.00 -5.81
C GLU A 76 -0.63 -7.90 -6.37
N PHE A 77 0.68 -8.08 -6.21
CA PHE A 77 1.71 -7.22 -6.76
C PHE A 77 2.52 -7.97 -7.80
N GLY A 78 3.02 -7.22 -8.77
CA GLY A 78 4.06 -7.69 -9.66
C GLY A 78 5.22 -6.71 -9.74
N ASP A 79 6.32 -7.21 -10.28
CA ASP A 79 7.38 -6.36 -10.80
C ASP A 79 7.41 -6.38 -12.34
N GLY A 80 8.08 -5.38 -12.91
CA GLY A 80 8.31 -5.29 -14.36
C GLY A 80 9.17 -6.42 -14.95
N ASN A 81 9.70 -7.33 -14.13
CA ASN A 81 10.50 -8.48 -14.58
C ASN A 81 9.66 -9.76 -14.68
N GLY A 82 8.37 -9.70 -14.34
CA GLY A 82 7.44 -10.82 -14.42
C GLY A 82 7.27 -11.60 -13.11
N ASP A 83 7.95 -11.21 -12.03
CA ASP A 83 7.70 -11.78 -10.71
C ASP A 83 6.37 -11.26 -10.16
N THR A 84 5.63 -12.12 -9.46
CA THR A 84 4.41 -11.75 -8.73
C THR A 84 4.39 -12.32 -7.32
N TRP A 85 3.68 -11.64 -6.43
CA TRP A 85 3.39 -12.10 -5.08
C TRP A 85 2.06 -11.51 -4.61
N SER A 86 1.53 -12.05 -3.52
CA SER A 86 0.34 -11.49 -2.89
C SER A 86 0.57 -11.28 -1.41
N THR A 87 -0.05 -10.23 -0.87
CA THR A 87 -0.06 -9.91 0.55
C THR A 87 -1.50 -9.81 1.05
N VAL A 88 -1.67 -9.99 2.36
CA VAL A 88 -2.99 -10.03 2.99
C VAL A 88 -2.97 -9.19 4.25
N GLY A 89 -3.89 -8.23 4.35
CA GLY A 89 -4.19 -7.51 5.58
C GLY A 89 -5.56 -7.89 6.12
N VAL A 90 -5.70 -7.90 7.44
CA VAL A 90 -6.93 -8.33 8.12
C VAL A 90 -7.23 -7.36 9.26
N SER A 91 -8.35 -6.65 9.16
CA SER A 91 -8.77 -5.65 10.15
C SER A 91 -10.27 -5.44 10.13
N GLY A 92 -10.85 -4.94 11.22
CA GLY A 92 -12.23 -4.44 11.23
C GLY A 92 -12.42 -3.18 10.36
N ASN A 93 -11.33 -2.52 9.98
CA ASN A 93 -11.32 -1.35 9.11
C ASN A 93 -10.67 -1.69 7.75
N ILE A 94 -11.40 -1.44 6.66
CA ILE A 94 -10.92 -1.72 5.29
C ILE A 94 -9.66 -0.91 4.93
N ILE A 95 -9.52 0.32 5.41
CA ILE A 95 -8.35 1.17 5.14
C ILE A 95 -7.12 0.61 5.85
N ASP A 96 -7.27 0.17 7.09
CA ASP A 96 -6.21 -0.45 7.88
C ASP A 96 -5.77 -1.79 7.27
N ALA A 97 -6.72 -2.67 6.92
CA ALA A 97 -6.43 -3.91 6.20
C ALA A 97 -5.72 -3.67 4.86
N SER A 98 -6.11 -2.61 4.14
CA SER A 98 -5.44 -2.23 2.89
C SER A 98 -4.01 -1.75 3.16
N PHE A 99 -3.82 -0.87 4.13
CA PHE A 99 -2.51 -0.32 4.47
C PHE A 99 -1.53 -1.41 4.89
N GLN A 100 -1.97 -2.34 5.73
CA GLN A 100 -1.17 -3.50 6.13
C GLN A 100 -0.70 -4.30 4.90
N ALA A 101 -1.61 -4.65 3.99
CA ALA A 101 -1.25 -5.39 2.78
C ALA A 101 -0.28 -4.63 1.88
N LEU A 102 -0.43 -3.30 1.74
CA LEU A 102 0.48 -2.45 0.97
C LEU A 102 1.90 -2.42 1.58
N VAL A 103 2.00 -2.21 2.89
CA VAL A 103 3.28 -2.19 3.61
C VAL A 103 3.97 -3.55 3.52
N ASP A 104 3.23 -4.64 3.74
CA ASP A 104 3.77 -5.99 3.64
C ASP A 104 4.32 -6.29 2.24
N ALA A 105 3.70 -5.76 1.19
CA ALA A 105 4.14 -5.98 -0.18
C ALA A 105 5.46 -5.27 -0.48
N ILE A 106 5.61 -4.04 0.01
CA ILE A 106 6.86 -3.27 -0.09
C ILE A 106 7.95 -3.96 0.72
N THR A 107 7.68 -4.34 1.97
CA THR A 107 8.64 -5.06 2.82
C THR A 107 9.08 -6.37 2.18
N TYR A 108 8.14 -7.17 1.65
CA TYR A 108 8.47 -8.41 0.94
C TYR A 108 9.38 -8.14 -0.27
N ARG A 109 9.11 -7.10 -1.06
CA ARG A 109 9.96 -6.72 -2.19
C ARG A 109 11.37 -6.40 -1.72
N LEU A 110 11.52 -5.56 -0.69
CA LEU A 110 12.82 -5.16 -0.15
C LEU A 110 13.62 -6.36 0.36
N LEU A 111 12.97 -7.28 1.09
CA LEU A 111 13.58 -8.53 1.53
C LEU A 111 14.02 -9.41 0.34
N LYS A 112 13.18 -9.53 -0.69
CA LYS A 112 13.49 -10.34 -1.89
C LYS A 112 14.70 -9.82 -2.66
N VAL A 113 14.90 -8.50 -2.73
CA VAL A 113 16.07 -7.89 -3.38
C VAL A 113 17.31 -7.81 -2.47
N GLY A 114 17.28 -8.41 -1.28
CA GLY A 114 18.41 -8.49 -0.36
C GLY A 114 18.70 -7.19 0.39
N VAL A 115 17.73 -6.28 0.45
CA VAL A 115 17.83 -5.06 1.23
C VAL A 115 17.38 -5.39 2.66
N ALA A 116 18.33 -5.72 3.52
CA ALA A 116 18.05 -5.86 4.94
C ALA A 116 17.66 -4.50 5.52
N ALA A 117 16.63 -4.48 6.38
CA ALA A 117 16.41 -3.38 7.29
C ALA A 117 17.69 -3.25 8.15
N GLN A 118 18.39 -2.12 8.04
CA GLN A 118 19.52 -1.81 8.90
C GLN A 118 19.03 -1.31 10.25
#